data_AF-A0A7U7HHI6-F1
#
_entry.id   AF-A0A7U7HHI6-F1
#
_cell.length_a   1.000
_cell.length_b   1.000
_cell.length_c   1.000
_cell.angle_alpha   90.00
_cell.angle_beta   90.00
_cell.angle_gamma   90.00
#
_symmetry.space_group_name_H-M   'P 1'
#
loop_
_entity.id
_entity.type
_entity.pdbx_description
1 polymer ?
#
loop_
_entity_poly.entity_id
_entity_poly.type
_entity_poly.pdbx_seq_one_letter_code
_entity_poly.pdbx_strand_id
1 'polypeptide(L)'
;MKESFSEMRSETYSPEYIARIRWSIVILFAVIAVVLLGFFIDAVSHTSTDTASDMIFFLFFLITGLLAGWLAYQMIRNQDEKISGLLINHQGILFLNRKEKILSEIKYQDLIKSKDSYTKDIYSESQNLGKYSNFRKNLYVHEKDETGKPKKKLINLDVIPLKNRYDLIGHFLKGVQTFRPDLKIDSEVYKDFYLDEKTLRYAPDHLKSDMKVKIITIAVVILVIIAFRYIFLDEV
;
A
#
# COMPACT_ATOMS: atom_id res chain seq x y z
N MET A 1 16.48 -35.56 -0.61
CA MET A 1 15.13 -35.03 -0.84
C MET A 1 15.21 -33.53 -0.57
N LYS A 2 15.25 -32.67 -1.61
CA LYS A 2 15.23 -31.21 -1.39
C LYS A 2 13.87 -30.89 -0.76
N GLU A 3 13.85 -30.26 0.41
CA GLU A 3 12.61 -29.70 0.96
C GLU A 3 11.95 -28.88 -0.16
N SER A 4 10.72 -29.22 -0.51
CA SER A 4 9.95 -28.42 -1.45
C SER A 4 9.83 -27.03 -0.85
N PHE A 5 10.35 -26.02 -1.55
CA PHE A 5 10.20 -24.63 -1.14
C PHE A 5 8.71 -24.34 -0.99
N SER A 6 8.26 -24.18 0.25
CA SER A 6 6.84 -24.07 0.58
C SER A 6 6.25 -22.83 -0.06
N GLU A 7 5.00 -22.88 -0.48
CA GLU A 7 4.31 -21.69 -0.97
C GLU A 7 3.88 -20.81 0.20
N MET A 8 3.98 -19.48 0.03
CA MET A 8 3.47 -18.50 1.00
C MET A 8 2.48 -17.57 0.30
N ARG A 9 1.26 -17.52 0.83
CA ARG A 9 0.18 -16.68 0.32
C ARG A 9 0.06 -15.40 1.14
N SER A 10 -0.34 -14.32 0.49
CA SER A 10 -0.69 -13.08 1.18
C SER A 10 -1.88 -13.26 2.10
N GLU A 11 -1.75 -12.75 3.32
CA GLU A 11 -2.86 -12.51 4.23
C GLU A 11 -3.23 -11.03 4.16
N THR A 12 -4.49 -10.74 3.89
CA THR A 12 -5.01 -9.36 3.89
C THR A 12 -5.83 -9.11 5.15
N TYR A 13 -5.92 -7.84 5.56
CA TYR A 13 -6.87 -7.46 6.61
C TYR A 13 -8.30 -7.74 6.12
N SER A 14 -9.08 -8.46 6.93
CA SER A 14 -10.47 -8.88 6.72
C SER A 14 -11.12 -8.32 5.43
N PRO A 15 -10.99 -9.02 4.28
CA PRO A 15 -11.40 -8.49 2.99
C PRO A 15 -12.90 -8.18 2.93
N GLU A 16 -13.71 -8.96 3.65
CA GLU A 16 -15.14 -8.69 3.82
C GLU A 16 -15.41 -7.37 4.53
N TYR A 17 -14.68 -7.06 5.60
CA TYR A 17 -14.86 -5.82 6.35
C TYR A 17 -14.50 -4.60 5.50
N ILE A 18 -13.41 -4.66 4.73
CA ILE A 18 -13.03 -3.60 3.79
C ILE A 18 -14.12 -3.42 2.72
N ALA A 19 -14.66 -4.52 2.20
CA ALA A 19 -15.76 -4.46 1.24
C ALA A 19 -17.05 -3.87 1.86
N ARG A 20 -17.38 -4.22 3.11
CA ARG A 20 -18.52 -3.67 3.84
C ARG A 20 -18.38 -2.16 4.05
N ILE A 21 -17.24 -1.67 4.55
CA ILE A 21 -16.99 -0.23 4.73
C ILE A 21 -17.19 0.52 3.41
N ARG A 22 -16.61 -0.02 2.33
CA ARG A 22 -16.72 0.55 0.99
C ARG A 22 -18.18 0.69 0.56
N TRP A 23 -18.98 -0.36 0.70
CA TRP A 23 -20.41 -0.30 0.40
C TRP A 23 -21.19 0.62 1.34
N SER A 24 -20.84 0.66 2.64
CA SER A 24 -21.45 1.59 3.60
C SER A 24 -21.26 3.05 3.19
N ILE A 25 -20.09 3.41 2.64
CA ILE A 25 -19.84 4.77 2.12
C ILE A 25 -20.75 5.07 0.92
N VAL A 26 -20.88 4.12 -0.02
CA VAL A 26 -21.77 4.29 -1.20
C VAL A 26 -23.23 4.45 -0.76
N ILE A 27 -23.69 3.61 0.17
CA ILE A 27 -25.05 3.66 0.72
C ILE A 27 -25.28 5.00 1.44
N LEU A 28 -24.30 5.48 2.22
CA LEU A 28 -24.39 6.78 2.89
C LEU A 28 -24.63 7.92 1.89
N PHE A 29 -23.84 7.99 0.82
CA PHE A 29 -24.03 9.00 -0.23
C PHE A 29 -25.39 8.85 -0.93
N ALA A 30 -25.84 7.63 -1.19
CA ALA A 30 -27.15 7.39 -1.78
C ALA A 30 -28.30 7.87 -0.87
N VAL A 31 -28.21 7.62 0.44
CA VAL A 31 -29.19 8.10 1.43
C VAL A 31 -29.21 9.62 1.49
N ILE A 32 -28.04 10.27 1.51
CA ILE A 32 -27.95 11.74 1.48
C ILE A 32 -28.61 12.29 0.21
N ALA A 33 -28.36 11.68 -0.95
CA ALA A 33 -29.00 12.09 -2.20
C ALA A 33 -30.54 11.98 -2.12
N VAL A 34 -31.08 10.89 -1.58
CA VAL A 34 -32.54 10.72 -1.41
C VAL A 34 -33.12 11.79 -0.47
N VAL A 35 -32.44 12.12 0.63
CA VAL A 35 -32.87 13.17 1.56
C VAL A 35 -32.87 14.55 0.88
N LEU A 36 -31.82 14.87 0.12
CA LEU A 36 -31.73 16.12 -0.66
C LEU A 36 -32.83 16.22 -1.71
N LEU A 37 -33.19 15.10 -2.36
CA LEU A 37 -34.31 15.05 -3.30
C LEU A 37 -35.64 15.30 -2.58
N GLY A 38 -35.82 14.76 -1.37
CA GLY A 38 -36.98 15.03 -0.54
C GLY A 38 -37.13 16.52 -0.20
N PHE A 39 -36.04 17.17 0.22
CA PHE A 39 -36.03 18.62 0.46
C PHE A 39 -36.32 19.43 -0.79
N PHE A 40 -35.80 19.01 -1.95
CA PHE A 40 -36.11 19.66 -3.22
C PHE A 40 -37.60 19.56 -3.57
N ILE A 41 -38.21 18.38 -3.44
CA ILE A 41 -39.64 18.19 -3.73
C ILE A 41 -40.50 19.03 -2.78
N ASP A 42 -40.18 19.00 -1.48
CA ASP A 42 -40.89 19.79 -0.46
C ASP A 42 -40.81 21.29 -0.76
N ALA A 43 -39.61 21.79 -1.08
CA ALA A 43 -39.39 23.19 -1.40
C ALA A 43 -40.15 23.61 -2.67
N VAL A 44 -40.07 22.83 -3.76
CA VAL A 44 -40.83 23.13 -5.00
C VAL A 44 -42.35 23.06 -4.80
N SER A 45 -42.83 22.22 -3.88
CA SER A 45 -44.27 22.08 -3.60
C SER A 45 -44.86 23.24 -2.79
N HIS A 46 -44.04 24.01 -2.07
CA HIS A 46 -44.46 25.18 -1.31
C HIS A 46 -44.10 26.45 -2.08
N THR A 47 -45.09 27.17 -2.60
CA THR A 47 -44.92 28.39 -3.44
C THR A 47 -44.26 29.59 -2.74
N SER A 48 -43.79 29.45 -1.50
CA SER A 48 -43.18 30.50 -0.68
C SER A 48 -41.66 30.42 -0.55
N THR A 49 -40.99 29.39 -1.10
CA THR A 49 -39.53 29.26 -1.03
C THR A 49 -38.83 30.04 -2.13
N ASP A 50 -37.65 30.58 -1.80
CA ASP A 50 -36.77 31.27 -2.74
C ASP A 50 -36.25 30.28 -3.79
N THR A 51 -36.45 30.59 -5.07
CA THR A 51 -36.03 29.79 -6.22
C THR A 51 -34.54 29.42 -6.17
N ALA A 52 -33.70 30.25 -5.53
CA ALA A 52 -32.29 29.95 -5.34
C ALA A 52 -32.06 28.72 -4.42
N SER A 53 -32.87 28.56 -3.38
CA SER A 53 -32.76 27.42 -2.44
C SER A 53 -33.11 26.10 -3.11
N ASP A 54 -34.16 26.08 -3.94
CA ASP A 54 -34.60 24.91 -4.68
C ASP A 54 -33.52 24.42 -5.65
N MET A 55 -32.90 25.37 -6.37
CA MET A 55 -31.80 25.08 -7.28
C MET A 55 -30.58 24.49 -6.55
N ILE A 56 -30.30 24.94 -5.33
CA ILE A 56 -29.19 24.44 -4.51
C ILE A 56 -29.43 22.98 -4.11
N PHE A 57 -30.63 22.63 -3.61
CA PHE A 57 -30.93 21.24 -3.24
C PHE A 57 -30.87 20.29 -4.44
N PHE A 58 -31.37 20.73 -5.59
CA PHE A 58 -31.29 19.94 -6.82
C PHE A 58 -29.84 19.71 -7.28
N LEU A 59 -29.00 20.75 -7.22
CA LEU A 59 -27.60 20.65 -7.61
C LEU A 59 -26.81 19.72 -6.68
N PHE A 60 -27.03 19.81 -5.36
CA PHE A 60 -26.41 18.88 -4.41
C PHE A 60 -26.91 17.44 -4.57
N PHE A 61 -28.19 17.25 -4.87
CA PHE A 61 -28.73 15.93 -5.21
C PHE A 61 -27.99 15.34 -6.42
N LEU A 62 -27.84 16.11 -7.51
CA LEU A 62 -27.13 15.64 -8.71
C LEU A 62 -25.68 15.29 -8.42
N ILE A 63 -24.93 16.16 -7.74
CA ILE A 63 -23.51 15.90 -7.41
C ILE A 63 -23.39 14.64 -6.55
N THR A 64 -24.20 14.54 -5.50
CA THR A 64 -24.14 13.42 -4.54
C THR A 64 -24.56 12.11 -5.20
N GLY A 65 -25.62 12.13 -6.02
CA GLY A 65 -26.09 10.98 -6.76
C GLY A 65 -25.08 10.50 -7.80
N LEU A 66 -24.49 11.41 -8.58
CA LEU A 66 -23.42 11.10 -9.53
C LEU A 66 -22.19 10.52 -8.83
N LEU A 67 -21.80 11.08 -7.68
CA LEU A 67 -20.68 10.56 -6.90
C LEU A 67 -20.96 9.14 -6.37
N ALA A 68 -22.16 8.88 -5.84
CA ALA A 68 -22.56 7.55 -5.38
C ALA A 68 -22.55 6.54 -6.54
N GLY A 69 -23.11 6.92 -7.69
CA GLY A 69 -23.13 6.08 -8.90
C GLY A 69 -21.72 5.81 -9.43
N TRP A 70 -20.85 6.82 -9.48
CA TRP A 70 -19.46 6.68 -9.89
C TRP A 70 -18.66 5.75 -8.95
N LEU A 71 -18.83 5.89 -7.64
CA LEU A 71 -18.19 5.03 -6.65
C LEU A 71 -18.66 3.57 -6.79
N ALA A 72 -19.98 3.35 -6.93
CA ALA A 72 -20.54 2.02 -7.16
C ALA A 72 -20.00 1.41 -8.46
N TYR A 73 -19.95 2.20 -9.54
CA TYR A 73 -19.40 1.78 -10.82
C TYR A 73 -17.93 1.38 -10.71
N GLN A 74 -17.09 2.19 -10.06
CA GLN A 74 -15.67 1.88 -9.83
C GLN A 74 -15.46 0.62 -8.97
N MET A 75 -16.39 0.35 -8.05
CA MET A 75 -16.36 -0.87 -7.25
C MET A 75 -16.75 -2.12 -8.04
N ILE A 76 -17.65 -2.02 -9.01
CA ILE A 76 -18.07 -3.18 -9.80
C ILE A 76 -17.11 -3.39 -10.98
N ARG A 77 -16.60 -2.30 -11.55
CA ARG A 77 -15.75 -2.33 -12.74
C ARG A 77 -14.38 -2.97 -12.47
N ASN A 78 -13.99 -3.84 -13.40
CA ASN A 78 -12.66 -4.42 -13.55
C ASN A 78 -12.12 -5.10 -12.27
N GLN A 79 -13.00 -5.71 -11.47
CA GLN A 79 -12.58 -6.49 -10.29
C GLN A 79 -11.67 -7.67 -10.65
N ASP A 80 -11.85 -8.23 -11.85
CA ASP A 80 -11.02 -9.33 -12.36
C ASP A 80 -9.64 -8.88 -12.86
N GLU A 81 -9.41 -7.59 -13.05
CA GLU A 81 -8.12 -7.04 -13.48
C GLU A 81 -7.32 -6.47 -12.29
N LYS A 82 -7.94 -6.40 -11.11
CA LYS A 82 -7.32 -5.88 -9.90
C LYS A 82 -6.59 -7.00 -9.15
N ILE A 83 -5.39 -6.68 -8.69
CA ILE A 83 -4.62 -7.55 -7.79
C ILE A 83 -5.38 -7.64 -6.46
N SER A 84 -5.64 -8.86 -6.01
CA SER A 84 -6.29 -9.16 -4.73
C SER A 84 -5.50 -10.12 -3.86
N GLY A 85 -4.46 -10.76 -4.40
CA GLY A 85 -3.62 -11.68 -3.67
C GLY A 85 -2.21 -11.74 -4.25
N LEU A 86 -1.30 -12.26 -3.44
CA LEU A 86 0.07 -12.57 -3.81
C LEU A 86 0.36 -14.02 -3.41
N LEU A 87 1.13 -14.72 -4.24
CA LEU A 87 1.64 -16.05 -3.94
C LEU A 87 3.14 -16.07 -4.23
N ILE A 88 3.92 -16.46 -3.23
CA ILE A 88 5.35 -16.62 -3.36
C ILE A 88 5.65 -18.11 -3.33
N ASN A 89 6.21 -18.62 -4.42
CA ASN A 89 6.52 -20.05 -4.58
C ASN A 89 7.91 -20.22 -5.22
N HIS A 90 8.19 -21.40 -5.76
CA HIS A 90 9.47 -21.73 -6.40
C HIS A 90 9.75 -20.95 -7.69
N GLN A 91 8.73 -20.34 -8.33
CA GLN A 91 8.91 -19.54 -9.54
C GLN A 91 9.30 -18.11 -9.21
N GLY A 92 8.75 -17.55 -8.13
CA GLY A 92 8.93 -16.15 -7.74
C GLY A 92 7.70 -15.59 -7.02
N ILE A 93 7.36 -14.35 -7.33
CA ILE A 93 6.15 -13.66 -6.83
C ILE A 93 5.10 -13.67 -7.93
N LEU A 94 3.92 -14.20 -7.63
CA LEU A 94 2.75 -14.18 -8.50
C LEU A 94 1.72 -13.19 -7.96
N PHE A 95 1.28 -12.27 -8.80
CA PHE A 95 0.23 -11.30 -8.49
C PHE A 95 -1.09 -11.82 -9.04
N LEU A 96 -2.05 -12.06 -8.15
CA LEU A 96 -3.27 -12.79 -8.43
C LEU A 96 -4.50 -11.87 -8.35
N ASN A 97 -5.49 -12.12 -9.20
CA ASN A 97 -6.82 -11.51 -9.07
C ASN A 97 -7.73 -12.34 -8.14
N ARG A 98 -9.00 -11.91 -8.00
CA ARG A 98 -9.98 -12.57 -7.12
C ARG A 98 -10.36 -13.99 -7.57
N LYS A 99 -10.12 -14.32 -8.83
CA LYS A 99 -10.37 -15.63 -9.44
C LYS A 99 -9.10 -16.48 -9.48
N GLU A 100 -8.06 -16.12 -8.72
CA GLU A 100 -6.77 -16.81 -8.68
C GLU A 100 -6.03 -16.83 -10.04
N LYS A 101 -6.42 -15.95 -10.97
CA LYS A 101 -5.72 -15.75 -12.24
C LYS A 101 -4.48 -14.89 -12.01
N ILE A 102 -3.34 -15.34 -12.55
CA ILE A 102 -2.08 -14.60 -12.55
C ILE A 102 -2.23 -13.39 -13.49
N LEU A 103 -2.07 -12.19 -12.94
CA LEU A 103 -2.08 -10.91 -13.65
C LEU A 103 -0.68 -10.45 -14.04
N SER A 104 0.29 -10.71 -13.17
CA SER A 104 1.71 -10.43 -13.41
C SER A 104 2.56 -11.29 -12.49
N GLU A 105 3.85 -11.40 -12.81
CA GLU A 105 4.79 -12.23 -12.08
C GLU A 105 6.18 -11.57 -12.04
N ILE A 106 6.95 -11.90 -11.02
CA ILE A 106 8.38 -11.58 -10.90
C ILE A 106 9.09 -12.89 -10.62
N LYS A 107 9.78 -13.43 -11.62
CA LYS A 107 10.43 -14.75 -11.49
C LYS A 107 11.85 -14.62 -11.00
N TYR A 108 12.30 -15.59 -10.19
CA TYR A 108 13.70 -15.65 -9.75
C TYR A 108 14.69 -15.77 -10.92
N GLN A 109 14.31 -16.51 -11.97
CA GLN A 109 15.16 -16.69 -13.15
C GLN A 109 15.39 -15.39 -13.94
N ASP A 110 14.46 -14.44 -13.86
CA ASP A 110 14.53 -13.18 -14.62
C ASP A 110 15.30 -12.08 -13.86
N LEU A 111 15.60 -12.31 -12.58
CA LEU A 111 16.44 -11.44 -11.76
C LEU A 111 17.87 -11.43 -12.29
N ILE A 112 18.57 -10.30 -12.29
CA ILE A 112 19.97 -10.26 -12.72
C ILE A 112 20.80 -9.40 -11.79
N LYS A 113 22.12 -9.48 -11.96
CA LYS A 113 23.05 -8.67 -11.19
C LYS A 113 22.96 -7.20 -11.60
N SER A 114 23.20 -6.31 -10.64
CA SER A 114 23.43 -4.90 -10.95
C SER A 114 24.65 -4.76 -11.86
N LYS A 115 24.60 -3.79 -12.78
CA LYS A 115 25.79 -3.38 -13.56
C LYS A 115 26.68 -2.41 -12.79
N ASP A 116 26.12 -1.78 -11.76
CA ASP A 116 26.83 -0.80 -10.96
C ASP A 116 27.46 -1.51 -9.75
N SER A 117 28.77 -1.34 -9.61
CA SER A 117 29.58 -1.93 -8.54
C SER A 117 29.18 -1.44 -7.14
N TYR A 118 28.52 -0.29 -7.05
CA TYR A 118 28.15 0.34 -5.78
C TYR A 118 26.72 -0.01 -5.32
N THR A 119 25.86 -0.49 -6.21
CA THR A 119 24.52 -0.96 -5.87
C THR A 119 24.48 -2.48 -5.80
N LYS A 120 23.96 -3.01 -4.68
CA LYS A 120 23.74 -4.45 -4.54
C LYS A 120 22.65 -4.92 -5.51
N ASP A 121 22.62 -6.22 -5.77
CA ASP A 121 21.67 -6.80 -6.74
C ASP A 121 20.23 -6.65 -6.24
N ILE A 122 20.05 -6.74 -4.92
CA ILE A 122 18.79 -6.56 -4.20
C ILE A 122 19.05 -5.60 -3.05
N TYR A 123 18.29 -4.51 -2.97
CA TYR A 123 18.51 -3.45 -2.01
C TYR A 123 17.20 -2.77 -1.60
N SER A 124 17.24 -2.05 -0.49
CA SER A 124 16.13 -1.27 0.01
C SER A 124 16.37 0.23 -0.21
N GLU A 125 15.33 0.95 -0.64
CA GLU A 125 15.44 2.39 -0.87
C GLU A 125 14.11 3.09 -0.54
N SER A 126 14.17 4.37 -0.16
CA SER A 126 12.97 5.18 -0.01
C SER A 126 12.47 5.63 -1.39
N GLN A 127 11.16 5.72 -1.57
CA GLN A 127 10.56 6.11 -2.85
C GLN A 127 10.91 7.55 -3.29
N ASN A 128 11.23 8.42 -2.33
CA ASN A 128 11.53 9.82 -2.58
C ASN A 128 12.97 10.14 -2.16
N LEU A 129 13.78 10.61 -3.10
CA LEU A 129 15.15 11.12 -2.89
C LEU A 129 15.17 12.55 -2.29
N GLY A 130 14.09 12.98 -1.62
CA GLY A 130 13.88 14.35 -1.15
C GLY A 130 13.87 14.50 0.37
N LYS A 131 13.79 15.75 0.84
CA LYS A 131 13.81 16.18 2.27
C LYS A 131 12.78 15.50 3.19
N TYR A 132 11.83 14.75 2.62
CA TYR A 132 10.82 13.96 3.30
C TYR A 132 10.88 12.52 2.78
N SER A 133 11.94 11.79 3.12
CA SER A 133 12.03 10.37 2.80
C SER A 133 10.94 9.63 3.56
N ASN A 134 10.15 8.80 2.88
CA ASN A 134 9.19 7.93 3.55
C ASN A 134 9.93 7.06 4.58
N PHE A 135 9.39 6.97 5.81
CA PHE A 135 9.89 6.07 6.85
C PHE A 135 9.86 4.59 6.44
N ARG A 136 9.08 4.28 5.39
CA ARG A 136 8.95 2.94 4.83
C ARG A 136 9.86 2.80 3.62
N LYS A 137 10.69 1.76 3.67
CA LYS A 137 11.59 1.36 2.61
C LYS A 137 10.90 0.40 1.64
N ASN A 138 11.29 0.51 0.38
CA ASN A 138 10.83 -0.30 -0.72
C ASN A 138 11.93 -1.26 -1.15
N LEU A 139 11.54 -2.48 -1.52
CA LEU A 139 12.48 -3.49 -2.00
C LEU A 139 12.66 -3.34 -3.51
N TYR A 140 13.89 -3.21 -3.95
CA TYR A 140 14.26 -3.14 -5.36
C TYR A 140 15.11 -4.35 -5.75
N VAL A 141 14.86 -4.81 -6.97
CA VAL A 141 15.63 -5.86 -7.64
C VAL A 141 16.02 -5.36 -9.04
N HIS A 142 16.93 -6.06 -9.70
CA HIS A 142 17.20 -5.86 -11.12
C HIS A 142 16.60 -7.01 -11.92
N GLU A 143 15.87 -6.67 -12.98
CA GLU A 143 15.27 -7.61 -13.93
C GLU A 143 15.85 -7.36 -15.32
N LYS A 144 15.90 -8.40 -16.14
CA LYS A 144 16.32 -8.28 -17.54
C LYS A 144 15.27 -7.50 -18.34
N ASP A 145 15.67 -6.37 -18.94
CA ASP A 145 14.81 -5.68 -19.90
C ASP A 145 14.78 -6.38 -21.27
N GLU A 146 13.94 -5.88 -22.19
CA GLU A 146 13.80 -6.42 -23.56
C GLU A 146 15.13 -6.42 -24.34
N THR A 147 16.08 -5.56 -23.97
CA THR A 147 17.41 -5.47 -24.57
C THR A 147 18.47 -6.29 -23.83
N GLY A 148 18.08 -7.02 -22.79
CA GLY A 148 18.98 -7.82 -21.96
C GLY A 148 19.77 -7.04 -20.91
N LYS A 149 19.46 -5.76 -20.70
CA LYS A 149 20.14 -4.91 -19.72
C LYS A 149 19.40 -4.95 -18.37
N PRO A 150 20.12 -4.74 -17.24
CA PRO A 150 19.49 -4.65 -15.94
C PRO A 150 18.65 -3.39 -15.84
N LYS A 151 17.38 -3.60 -15.53
CA LYS A 151 16.43 -2.56 -15.21
C LYS A 151 16.01 -2.71 -13.75
N LYS A 152 16.12 -1.61 -13.02
CA LYS A 152 15.61 -1.51 -11.65
C LYS A 152 14.10 -1.75 -11.64
N LYS A 153 13.66 -2.67 -10.79
CA LYS A 153 12.26 -3.07 -10.61
C LYS A 153 11.88 -2.96 -9.14
N LEU A 154 10.78 -2.26 -8.88
CA LEU A 154 10.17 -2.19 -7.55
C LEU A 154 9.38 -3.47 -7.28
N ILE A 155 9.66 -4.15 -6.16
CA ILE A 155 8.79 -5.20 -5.62
C ILE A 155 7.65 -4.53 -4.86
N ASN A 156 6.59 -4.18 -5.60
CA ASN A 156 5.44 -3.49 -5.03
C ASN A 156 4.49 -4.48 -4.33
N LEU A 157 4.75 -4.77 -3.06
CA LEU A 157 3.81 -5.56 -2.24
C LEU A 157 2.66 -4.71 -1.68
N ASP A 158 2.75 -3.39 -1.76
CA ASP A 158 1.79 -2.46 -1.17
C ASP A 158 0.58 -2.20 -2.10
N VAL A 159 0.43 -3.00 -3.16
CA VAL A 159 -0.74 -3.00 -4.04
C VAL A 159 -2.01 -3.38 -3.29
N ILE A 160 -1.89 -4.18 -2.23
CA ILE A 160 -2.98 -4.54 -1.32
C ILE A 160 -2.55 -4.41 0.15
N PRO A 161 -3.47 -4.16 1.08
CA PRO A 161 -3.15 -4.08 2.50
C PRO A 161 -2.86 -5.48 3.06
N LEU A 162 -1.57 -5.76 3.30
CA LEU A 162 -1.06 -7.05 3.76
C LEU A 162 -0.83 -7.08 5.28
N LYS A 163 -1.26 -8.16 5.92
CA LYS A 163 -0.99 -8.48 7.32
C LYS A 163 0.39 -9.12 7.50
N ASN A 164 0.75 -10.06 6.62
CA ASN A 164 2.01 -10.83 6.66
C ASN A 164 3.08 -10.27 5.69
N ARG A 165 3.11 -8.94 5.48
CA ARG A 165 4.02 -8.31 4.50
C ARG A 165 5.49 -8.68 4.72
N TYR A 166 5.98 -8.58 5.94
CA TYR A 166 7.39 -8.84 6.24
C TYR A 166 7.74 -10.32 6.05
N ASP A 167 6.83 -11.23 6.42
CA ASP A 167 7.00 -12.65 6.14
C ASP A 167 7.06 -12.94 4.64
N LEU A 168 6.23 -12.29 3.83
CA LEU A 168 6.28 -12.40 2.37
C LEU A 168 7.63 -11.92 1.81
N ILE A 169 8.16 -10.79 2.31
CA ILE A 169 9.48 -10.30 1.90
C ILE A 169 10.56 -11.32 2.29
N GLY A 170 10.55 -11.78 3.54
CA GLY A 170 11.51 -12.78 4.02
C GLY A 170 11.48 -14.07 3.20
N HIS A 171 10.27 -14.55 2.89
CA HIS A 171 10.07 -15.75 2.07
C HIS A 171 10.55 -15.56 0.63
N PHE A 172 10.29 -14.39 0.03
CA PHE A 172 10.85 -14.05 -1.28
C PHE A 172 12.39 -14.06 -1.26
N LEU A 173 13.01 -13.42 -0.27
CA LEU A 173 14.48 -13.40 -0.13
C LEU A 173 15.06 -14.81 0.09
N LYS A 174 14.34 -15.67 0.81
CA LYS A 174 14.71 -17.09 0.96
C LYS A 174 14.68 -17.81 -0.38
N GLY A 175 13.66 -17.53 -1.20
CA GLY A 175 13.59 -18.02 -2.57
C GLY A 175 14.75 -17.51 -3.42
N VAL A 176 15.11 -16.22 -3.33
CA VAL A 176 16.31 -15.68 -4.00
C VAL A 176 17.55 -16.45 -3.59
N GLN A 177 17.83 -16.63 -2.29
CA GLN A 177 19.02 -17.36 -1.84
C GLN A 177 19.03 -18.82 -2.33
N THR A 178 17.85 -19.43 -2.44
CA THR A 178 17.71 -20.84 -2.86
C THR A 178 17.89 -21.02 -4.37
N PHE A 179 17.24 -20.17 -5.17
CA PHE A 179 17.17 -20.33 -6.63
C PHE A 179 18.19 -19.46 -7.38
N ARG A 180 18.70 -18.41 -6.74
CA ARG A 180 19.67 -17.44 -7.28
C ARG A 180 20.74 -17.07 -6.24
N PRO A 181 21.53 -18.05 -5.77
CA PRO A 181 22.61 -17.81 -4.79
C PRO A 181 23.73 -16.91 -5.35
N ASP A 182 23.75 -16.66 -6.66
CA ASP A 182 24.69 -15.74 -7.30
C ASP A 182 24.39 -14.26 -7.01
N LEU A 183 23.15 -13.93 -6.61
CA LEU A 183 22.71 -12.56 -6.32
C LEU A 183 23.03 -12.16 -4.88
N LYS A 184 23.53 -10.93 -4.71
CA LYS A 184 23.89 -10.35 -3.41
C LYS A 184 22.76 -9.45 -2.90
N ILE A 185 22.26 -9.79 -1.72
CA ILE A 185 21.30 -8.98 -0.97
C ILE A 185 22.08 -7.96 -0.13
N ASP A 186 21.64 -6.70 -0.12
CA ASP A 186 22.17 -5.69 0.77
C ASP A 186 21.83 -6.00 2.23
N SER A 187 22.81 -5.86 3.13
CA SER A 187 22.61 -6.03 4.57
C SER A 187 21.57 -5.07 5.14
N GLU A 188 21.36 -3.90 4.54
CA GLU A 188 20.32 -2.96 4.96
C GLU A 188 18.91 -3.51 4.77
N VAL A 189 18.70 -4.41 3.79
CA VAL A 189 17.38 -5.02 3.52
C VAL A 189 16.86 -5.76 4.76
N TYR A 190 17.73 -6.47 5.47
CA TYR A 190 17.32 -7.21 6.68
C TYR A 190 16.83 -6.26 7.78
N LYS A 191 17.52 -5.13 7.96
CA LYS A 191 17.14 -4.11 8.96
C LYS A 191 15.87 -3.38 8.54
N ASP A 192 15.80 -2.94 7.30
CA ASP A 192 14.70 -2.15 6.74
C ASP A 192 13.36 -2.92 6.70
N PHE A 193 13.42 -4.25 6.66
CA PHE A 193 12.25 -5.13 6.69
C PHE A 193 12.11 -5.95 7.97
N TYR A 194 12.90 -5.65 9.01
CA TYR A 194 12.85 -6.30 10.32
C TYR A 194 12.96 -7.82 10.24
N LEU A 195 13.88 -8.31 9.42
CA LEU A 195 14.15 -9.73 9.21
C LEU A 195 15.38 -10.15 10.00
N ASP A 196 15.34 -11.37 10.54
CA ASP A 196 16.54 -12.04 11.01
C ASP A 196 17.39 -12.49 9.80
N GLU A 197 18.65 -12.05 9.73
CA GLU A 197 19.53 -12.27 8.58
C GLU A 197 19.80 -13.75 8.28
N LYS A 198 19.78 -14.62 9.30
CA LYS A 198 20.08 -16.04 9.16
C LYS A 198 18.87 -16.86 8.73
N THR A 199 17.71 -16.55 9.29
CA THR A 199 16.47 -17.31 9.11
C THR A 199 15.54 -16.71 8.07
N LEU A 200 15.74 -15.42 7.74
CA LEU A 200 14.88 -14.60 6.90
C LEU A 200 13.44 -14.52 7.38
N ARG A 201 13.21 -14.76 8.67
CA ARG A 201 11.89 -14.65 9.29
C ARG A 201 11.70 -13.24 9.85
N TYR A 202 10.46 -12.78 9.82
CA TYR A 202 10.09 -11.52 10.43
C TYR A 202 10.29 -11.58 11.95
N ALA A 203 11.00 -10.57 12.46
CA ALA A 203 11.35 -10.42 13.86
C ALA A 203 10.60 -9.18 14.43
N PRO A 204 9.39 -9.36 14.97
CA PRO A 204 8.50 -8.25 15.34
C PRO A 204 9.06 -7.35 16.45
N ASP A 205 9.99 -7.84 17.26
CA ASP A 205 10.59 -7.08 18.34
C ASP A 205 11.49 -5.95 17.81
N HIS A 206 12.13 -6.13 16.64
CA HIS A 206 12.89 -5.06 15.98
C HIS A 206 11.96 -3.93 15.52
N LEU A 207 10.80 -4.26 14.93
CA LEU A 207 9.79 -3.25 14.55
C LEU A 207 9.29 -2.49 15.78
N LYS A 208 8.92 -3.20 16.85
CA LYS A 208 8.43 -2.57 18.09
C LYS A 208 9.47 -1.63 18.68
N SER A 209 10.73 -2.04 18.72
CA SER A 209 11.83 -1.21 19.24
C SER A 209 12.04 0.04 18.38
N ASP A 210 12.09 -0.11 17.06
CA ASP A 210 12.27 1.01 16.12
C ASP A 210 11.09 2.00 16.21
N MET A 211 9.85 1.51 16.25
CA MET A 211 8.67 2.35 16.46
C MET A 211 8.71 3.12 17.78
N LYS A 212 9.13 2.47 18.89
CA LYS A 212 9.28 3.15 20.19
C LYS A 212 10.27 4.31 20.10
N VAL A 213 11.44 4.09 19.51
CA VAL A 213 12.46 5.14 19.34
C VAL A 213 11.91 6.28 18.49
N LYS A 214 11.26 5.98 17.36
CA LYS A 214 10.66 7.01 16.49
C LYS A 214 9.60 7.84 17.21
N ILE A 215 8.73 7.21 17.98
CA ILE A 215 7.69 7.91 18.77
C ILE A 215 8.33 8.83 19.82
N ILE A 216 9.33 8.34 20.56
CA ILE A 216 10.05 9.13 21.57
C ILE A 216 10.73 10.33 20.92
N THR A 217 11.42 10.13 19.79
CA THR A 217 12.09 11.22 19.06
C THR A 217 11.09 12.29 18.60
N ILE A 218 9.95 11.90 18.04
CA ILE A 218 8.91 12.85 17.63
C ILE A 218 8.37 13.62 18.84
N ALA A 219 8.11 12.94 19.96
CA ALA A 219 7.63 13.58 21.19
C ALA A 219 8.64 14.61 21.72
N VAL A 220 9.94 14.28 21.72
CA VAL A 220 11.00 15.21 22.15
C VAL A 220 11.07 16.44 21.22
N VAL A 221 11.00 16.25 19.90
CA VAL A 221 11.00 17.36 18.93
C VAL A 221 9.80 18.28 19.16
N ILE A 222 8.61 17.73 19.41
CA ILE A 222 7.41 18.53 19.71
C ILE A 222 7.60 19.33 21.00
N LEU A 223 8.14 18.71 22.06
CA LEU A 223 8.40 19.40 23.33
C LEU A 223 9.42 20.54 23.16
N VAL A 224 10.48 20.34 22.37
CA VAL A 224 11.46 21.40 22.08
C VAL A 224 10.81 22.55 21.33
N ILE A 225 9.95 22.28 20.35
CA ILE A 225 9.23 23.33 19.60
C ILE A 225 8.29 24.10 20.53
N ILE A 226 7.58 23.42 21.44
CA ILE A 226 6.70 24.06 22.43
C ILE A 226 7.51 24.92 23.39
N ALA A 227 8.60 24.40 23.95
CA ALA A 227 9.48 25.16 24.85
C ALA A 227 10.07 26.39 24.16
N PHE A 228 10.52 26.25 22.91
CA PHE A 228 11.03 27.36 22.11
C PHE A 228 9.95 28.43 21.86
N ARG A 229 8.70 28.01 21.60
CA ARG A 229 7.54 28.91 21.51
C ARG A 229 7.31 29.68 22.82
N TYR A 230 7.25 29.01 23.96
CA TYR A 230 7.00 29.69 25.24
C TYR A 230 8.16 30.59 25.68
N ILE A 231 9.41 30.22 25.39
CA ILE A 231 10.58 31.00 25.81
C ILE A 231 10.78 32.24 24.93
N PHE A 232 10.52 32.16 23.61
CA PHE A 232 10.89 33.23 22.67
C PHE A 232 9.71 34.03 22.08
N LEU A 233 8.45 33.61 22.27
CA LEU A 233 7.28 34.35 21.78
C LEU A 233 6.46 35.05 22.87
N ASP A 234 6.75 34.83 24.16
CA ASP A 234 6.15 35.62 25.26
C ASP A 234 6.94 36.91 25.60
N GLU A 235 8.05 37.19 24.89
CA GLU A 235 8.85 38.42 25.04
C GLU A 235 8.59 39.51 23.96
N VAL A 236 7.55 39.36 23.14
CA VAL A 236 7.12 40.36 22.12
C VAL A 236 5.68 40.78 22.36
#